data_AF-A0A349Z7H5-F1
#
_entry.id   AF-A0A349Z7H5-F1
#
_cell.length_a   1.000
_cell.length_b   1.000
_cell.length_c   1.000
_cell.angle_alpha   90.00
_cell.angle_beta   90.00
_cell.angle_gamma   90.00
#
_symmetry.space_group_name_H-M   'P 1'
#
loop_
_entity.id
_entity.type
_entity.pdbx_description
1 polymer ?
#
loop_
_entity_poly.entity_id
_entity_poly.type
_entity_poly.pdbx_seq_one_letter_code
_entity_poly.pdbx_strand_id
1 'polypeptide(L)'
;MNDTIALSEDQRDALQELMNISMGQAANSLAHLIETKIGISIPKITAVTPHGLYELVSHHQQAYYTRQSFMGDIHGEVMSILTQHG
;
A
#
# COMPACT_ATOMS: atom_id res chain seq x y z
N MET A 1 -20.74 -9.23 -6.82
CA MET A 1 -19.92 -9.90 -5.79
C MET A 1 -19.37 -8.80 -4.90
N ASN A 2 -19.85 -8.72 -3.66
CA ASN A 2 -19.55 -7.63 -2.72
C ASN A 2 -18.81 -8.13 -1.47
N ASP A 3 -18.26 -9.34 -1.53
CA ASP A 3 -17.67 -9.99 -0.37
C ASP A 3 -16.18 -9.74 -0.34
N THR A 4 -15.71 -9.12 0.74
CA THR A 4 -14.29 -9.01 1.05
C THR A 4 -13.77 -10.35 1.55
N ILE A 5 -12.55 -10.72 1.16
CA ILE A 5 -11.84 -11.82 1.82
C ILE A 5 -11.59 -11.42 3.27
N ALA A 6 -12.11 -12.19 4.22
CA ALA A 6 -11.81 -12.02 5.63
C ALA A 6 -10.43 -12.59 5.94
N LEU A 7 -9.48 -11.73 6.33
CA LEU A 7 -8.18 -12.16 6.84
C LEU A 7 -8.31 -12.55 8.32
N SER A 8 -7.68 -13.65 8.72
CA SER A 8 -7.48 -13.92 10.15
C SER A 8 -6.52 -12.88 10.76
N GLU A 9 -6.49 -12.79 12.09
CA GLU A 9 -5.52 -11.93 12.79
C GLU A 9 -4.07 -12.32 12.44
N ASP A 10 -3.74 -13.61 12.52
CA ASP A 10 -2.39 -14.10 12.14
C ASP A 10 -2.02 -13.75 10.69
N GLN A 11 -2.95 -13.85 9.74
CA GLN A 11 -2.69 -13.50 8.35
C GLN A 11 -2.48 -12.00 8.17
N ARG A 12 -3.28 -11.18 8.85
CA ARG A 12 -3.15 -9.72 8.85
C ARG A 12 -1.79 -9.31 9.43
N ASP A 13 -1.41 -9.88 10.57
CA ASP A 13 -0.15 -9.57 11.25
C ASP A 13 1.05 -10.00 10.41
N ALA A 14 1.00 -11.20 9.82
CA ALA A 14 2.03 -11.68 8.91
C ALA A 14 2.20 -10.76 7.68
N LEU A 15 1.09 -10.32 7.07
CA LEU A 15 1.12 -9.37 5.96
C LEU A 15 1.66 -8.01 6.40
N GLN A 16 1.31 -7.54 7.59
CA GLN A 16 1.77 -6.26 8.13
C GLN A 16 3.27 -6.27 8.37
N GLU A 17 3.80 -7.36 8.94
CA GLU A 17 5.24 -7.52 9.17
C GLU A 17 6.02 -7.61 7.84
N LEU A 18 5.53 -8.42 6.89
CA LEU A 18 6.13 -8.51 5.56
C LEU A 18 6.20 -7.13 4.89
N MET A 19 5.10 -6.39 4.91
CA MET A 19 5.04 -5.05 4.29
C MET A 19 5.93 -4.04 5.01
N ASN A 20 6.03 -4.08 6.35
CA ASN A 20 6.95 -3.23 7.12
C ASN A 20 8.40 -3.48 6.71
N ILE A 21 8.81 -4.74 6.56
CA ILE A 21 10.17 -5.10 6.12
C ILE A 21 10.43 -4.59 4.70
N SER A 22 9.53 -4.88 3.75
CA SER A 22 9.70 -4.46 2.35
C SER A 22 9.73 -2.94 2.19
N MET A 23 8.83 -2.22 2.87
CA MET A 23 8.82 -0.76 2.83
C MET A 23 10.00 -0.14 3.56
N GLY A 24 10.49 -0.77 4.64
CA GLY A 24 11.74 -0.36 5.30
C GLY A 24 12.94 -0.41 4.36
N GLN A 25 13.05 -1.46 3.54
CA GLN A 25 14.09 -1.56 2.51
C GLN A 25 13.94 -0.47 1.44
N ALA A 26 12.73 -0.27 0.92
CA ALA A 26 12.45 0.78 -0.07
C ALA A 26 12.75 2.18 0.48
N ALA A 27 12.35 2.45 1.73
CA ALA A 27 12.62 3.69 2.43
C ALA A 27 14.12 3.93 2.60
N ASN A 28 14.90 2.89 2.94
CA ASN A 28 16.34 3.02 3.06
C ASN A 28 17.02 3.33 1.72
N SER A 29 16.62 2.64 0.64
CA SER A 29 17.12 2.95 -0.71
C SER A 29 16.79 4.38 -1.14
N LEU A 30 15.56 4.83 -0.90
CA LEU A 30 15.16 6.20 -1.20
C LEU A 30 15.93 7.21 -0.33
N ALA A 31 16.08 6.93 0.97
CA ALA A 31 16.83 7.76 1.91
C ALA A 31 18.27 7.98 1.47
N HIS A 32 18.93 6.94 0.95
CA HIS A 32 20.26 7.06 0.36
C HIS A 32 20.27 7.92 -0.90
N LEU A 33 19.26 7.80 -1.77
CA LEU A 33 19.16 8.57 -3.01
C LEU A 33 19.00 10.08 -2.75
N ILE A 34 18.23 10.45 -1.72
CA ILE A 34 17.91 11.85 -1.42
C ILE A 34 18.65 12.40 -0.19
N GLU A 35 19.64 11.65 0.31
CA GLU A 35 20.48 11.99 1.47
C GLU A 35 19.69 12.42 2.72
N THR A 36 18.52 11.81 2.94
CA THR A 36 17.59 12.19 4.03
C THR A 36 17.08 10.96 4.76
N LYS A 37 16.96 11.02 6.10
CA LYS A 37 16.37 9.94 6.89
C LYS A 37 14.86 9.85 6.62
N ILE A 38 14.39 8.66 6.26
CA ILE A 38 12.96 8.36 6.05
C ILE A 38 12.54 7.29 7.05
N GLY A 39 11.39 7.51 7.71
CA GLY A 39 10.73 6.49 8.54
C GLY A 39 9.37 6.16 7.92
N ILE A 40 9.11 4.87 7.70
CA ILE A 40 7.82 4.37 7.19
C ILE A 40 7.39 3.22 8.09
N SER A 41 6.09 3.17 8.39
CA SER A 41 5.44 2.02 8.98
C SER A 41 4.07 1.82 8.32
N ILE A 42 3.62 0.58 8.29
CA ILE A 42 2.28 0.21 7.83
C ILE A 42 1.42 0.08 9.08
N PRO A 43 0.50 1.03 9.36
CA PRO A 43 -0.29 1.02 10.58
C PRO A 43 -1.51 0.08 10.49
N LYS A 44 -2.01 -0.18 9.27
CA LYS A 44 -3.24 -0.96 9.07
C LYS A 44 -3.29 -1.58 7.68
N ILE A 45 -3.72 -2.83 7.61
CA ILE A 45 -4.13 -3.51 6.37
C ILE A 45 -5.64 -3.69 6.39
N THR A 46 -6.36 -3.55 5.28
CA THR A 46 -7.81 -3.82 5.24
C THR A 46 -8.18 -4.41 3.90
N ALA A 47 -8.92 -5.52 3.90
CA ALA A 47 -9.53 -6.03 2.68
C ALA A 47 -10.71 -5.14 2.29
N VAL A 48 -10.77 -4.75 1.02
CA VAL A 48 -11.82 -3.86 0.51
C VAL A 48 -12.47 -4.48 -0.73
N THR A 49 -13.74 -4.15 -0.95
CA THR A 49 -14.42 -4.49 -2.20
C THR A 49 -13.99 -3.52 -3.30
N PRO A 50 -14.20 -3.87 -4.59
CA PRO A 50 -13.95 -2.93 -5.69
C PRO A 50 -14.69 -1.60 -5.52
N HIS A 51 -15.93 -1.63 -5.00
CA HIS A 51 -16.70 -0.43 -4.73
C HIS A 51 -16.07 0.41 -3.61
N GLY A 52 -15.69 -0.21 -2.49
CA GLY A 52 -15.03 0.49 -1.38
C GLY A 52 -13.67 1.09 -1.79
N LEU A 53 -12.92 0.40 -2.65
CA LEU A 53 -11.69 0.95 -3.24
C LEU A 53 -11.99 2.19 -4.09
N TYR A 54 -13.01 2.14 -4.95
CA TYR A 54 -13.40 3.28 -5.77
C TYR A 54 -13.77 4.50 -4.90
N GLU A 55 -14.51 4.29 -3.82
CA GLU A 55 -14.84 5.38 -2.89
C GLU A 55 -13.57 5.97 -2.27
N LEU A 56 -12.67 5.15 -1.71
CA LEU A 56 -11.41 5.63 -1.11
C LEU A 56 -10.57 6.47 -2.07
N VAL A 57 -10.50 6.05 -3.34
CA VAL A 57 -9.71 6.74 -4.37
C VAL A 57 -10.35 8.06 -4.78
N SER A 58 -11.68 8.10 -4.86
CA SER A 58 -12.45 9.24 -5.42
C SER A 58 -12.59 10.42 -4.46
N HIS A 59 -12.34 10.23 -3.16
CA HIS A 59 -12.53 11.28 -2.15
C HIS A 59 -11.41 12.35 -2.13
N HIS A 60 -10.29 12.14 -2.84
CA HIS A 60 -9.15 13.06 -2.81
C HIS A 60 -9.09 13.94 -4.08
N GLN A 61 -9.50 15.21 -3.96
CA GLN A 61 -9.52 16.14 -5.10
C GLN A 61 -8.13 16.63 -5.56
N GLN A 62 -7.06 16.38 -4.77
CA GLN A 62 -5.68 16.78 -5.07
C GLN A 62 -4.71 15.69 -4.59
N ALA A 63 -4.63 14.59 -5.32
CA ALA A 63 -3.71 13.50 -5.05
C ALA A 63 -2.90 13.11 -6.30
N TYR A 64 -1.70 12.60 -6.05
CA TYR A 64 -0.85 11.94 -7.03
C TYR A 64 -1.11 10.43 -6.97
N TYR A 65 -1.26 9.83 -8.14
CA TYR A 65 -1.54 8.40 -8.28
C TYR A 65 -0.41 7.74 -9.05
N THR A 66 0.11 6.64 -8.53
CA THR A 66 0.98 5.73 -9.27
C THR A 66 0.35 4.36 -9.32
N ARG A 67 0.55 3.66 -10.43
CA ARG A 67 0.13 2.28 -10.61
C ARG A 67 1.28 1.48 -11.17
N GLN A 68 1.57 0.35 -10.55
CA GLN A 68 2.60 -0.58 -10.97
C GLN A 68 1.99 -1.97 -11.13
N SER A 69 1.95 -2.43 -12.38
CA SER A 69 1.63 -3.82 -12.71
C SER A 69 2.79 -4.74 -12.32
N PHE A 70 2.48 -5.91 -11.78
CA PHE A 70 3.43 -7.00 -11.65
C PHE A 70 2.88 -8.26 -12.33
N MET A 71 3.77 -8.94 -13.05
CA MET A 71 3.46 -10.11 -13.86
C MET A 71 4.52 -11.19 -13.58
N GLY A 72 4.08 -12.43 -13.44
CA GLY A 72 4.91 -13.58 -13.09
C GLY A 72 4.04 -14.70 -12.55
N ASP A 73 4.53 -15.49 -11.60
CA ASP A 73 3.73 -16.52 -10.94
C ASP A 73 2.51 -15.95 -10.18
N ILE A 74 2.58 -14.65 -9.85
CA ILE A 74 1.47 -13.88 -9.32
C ILE A 74 1.25 -12.67 -10.22
N HIS A 75 -0.01 -12.39 -10.52
CA HIS A 75 -0.44 -11.22 -11.28
C HIS A 75 -1.22 -10.26 -10.40
N GLY A 76 -0.96 -8.97 -10.56
CA GLY A 76 -1.72 -7.95 -9.87
C GLY A 76 -1.19 -6.55 -10.11
N GLU A 77 -1.77 -5.63 -9.35
CA GLU A 77 -1.52 -4.20 -9.45
C GLU A 77 -1.27 -3.65 -8.06
N VAL A 78 -0.22 -2.85 -7.92
CA VAL A 78 -0.02 -1.98 -6.76
C VAL A 78 -0.42 -0.57 -7.18
N MET A 79 -1.26 0.08 -6.36
CA MET A 79 -1.63 1.47 -6.56
C MET A 79 -1.26 2.26 -5.30
N SER A 80 -0.55 3.37 -5.49
CA SER A 80 -0.20 4.29 -4.41
C SER A 80 -0.86 5.64 -4.66
N ILE A 81 -1.40 6.22 -3.59
CA ILE A 81 -2.08 7.51 -3.60
C ILE A 81 -1.37 8.40 -2.59
N LEU A 82 -0.92 9.58 -3.02
CA LEU A 82 -0.26 10.55 -2.16
C LEU A 82 -0.97 11.89 -2.24
N THR A 83 -1.35 12.45 -1.10
CA THR A 83 -1.90 13.81 -1.01
C THR A 83 -0.79 14.86 -0.96
N GLN A 84 -1.10 16.10 -1.37
CA GLN A 84 -0.11 17.20 -1.39
C GLN A 84 0.34 17.65 0.01
N HIS A 85 -0.51 17.41 1.01
CA HIS A 85 -0.19 17.55 2.41
C HIS A 85 -0.08 16.13 2.94
N GLY A 86 1.14 15.70 3.26
CA GLY A 86 1.43 14.36 3.76
C GLY A 86 0.62 13.97 4.99
#